data_AF-A0A8S3YFM9-F1
#
_entry.id   AF-A0A8S3YFM9-F1
#
_cell.length_a   1.000
_cell.length_b   1.000
_cell.length_c   1.000
_cell.angle_alpha   90.00
_cell.angle_beta   90.00
_cell.angle_gamma   90.00
#
_symmetry.space_group_name_H-M   'P 1'
#
loop_
_entity.id
_entity.type
_entity.pdbx_description
1 polymer ?
#
loop_
_entity_poly.entity_id
_entity_poly.type
_entity_poly.pdbx_seq_one_letter_code
_entity_poly.pdbx_strand_id
1 'polypeptide(L)'
;MSGWSNPHIVDWFGDYARTAFQLFGDRVKYWITMNEPYQVCNQGYGDIVKAPMLNIKGVAEYICAKNLLLAHARAYHIYDEGFRSTQEGAIFISFSAQWYKPASENDTEAANEHNDFQWQFIDALIEDISCTGGNKSAKAFLYRNESVYGYYESPSFGDDLEALTYQKSEWIIDESEYIRYIPWGFHKLLTKIRRDYNNPPIIITENGFGTHGGLNDDDRVTYYKG
;
A
#
# COMPACT_ATOMS: atom_id res chain seq x y z
N MET A 1 14.80 -14.83 12.32
CA MET A 1 13.50 -14.47 11.70
C MET A 1 13.33 -15.22 10.38
N SER A 2 12.13 -15.24 9.78
CA SER A 2 11.79 -16.18 8.68
C SER A 2 10.79 -15.59 7.67
N GLY A 3 10.74 -16.17 6.46
CA GLY A 3 10.03 -15.59 5.33
C GLY A 3 10.59 -14.20 4.99
N TRP A 4 9.71 -13.20 4.81
CA TRP A 4 10.11 -11.83 4.52
C TRP A 4 10.99 -11.17 5.59
N SER A 5 10.96 -11.62 6.85
CA SER A 5 11.87 -11.10 7.88
C SER A 5 13.24 -11.81 7.93
N ASN A 6 13.59 -12.66 6.95
CA ASN A 6 14.93 -13.19 6.72
C ASN A 6 15.59 -12.45 5.53
N PRO A 7 16.77 -11.80 5.68
CA PRO A 7 17.39 -11.04 4.59
C PRO A 7 17.70 -11.88 3.33
N HIS A 8 17.92 -13.19 3.46
CA HIS A 8 18.14 -14.07 2.30
C HIS A 8 16.92 -14.20 1.37
N ILE A 9 15.72 -13.76 1.80
CA ILE A 9 14.54 -13.69 0.94
C ILE A 9 14.76 -12.81 -0.29
N VAL A 10 15.65 -11.80 -0.19
CA VAL A 10 16.02 -10.91 -1.30
C VAL A 10 16.65 -11.72 -2.43
N ASP A 11 17.66 -12.54 -2.12
CA ASP A 11 18.32 -13.39 -3.11
C ASP A 11 17.35 -14.41 -3.72
N TRP A 12 16.62 -15.14 -2.86
CA TRP A 12 15.68 -16.19 -3.27
C TRP A 12 14.54 -15.66 -4.15
N PHE A 13 13.99 -14.48 -3.82
CA PHE A 13 12.98 -13.82 -4.65
C PHE A 13 13.56 -13.34 -5.99
N GLY A 14 14.79 -12.80 -6.00
CA GLY A 14 15.47 -12.43 -7.24
C GLY A 14 15.73 -13.62 -8.16
N ASP A 15 16.04 -14.80 -7.60
CA ASP A 15 16.27 -16.02 -8.38
C ASP A 15 14.95 -16.61 -8.92
N TYR A 16 13.86 -16.55 -8.14
CA TYR A 16 12.50 -16.81 -8.61
C TYR A 16 12.11 -15.86 -9.76
N ALA A 17 12.31 -14.56 -9.58
CA ALA A 17 11.98 -13.54 -10.58
C ALA A 17 12.75 -13.76 -11.89
N ARG A 18 14.07 -14.03 -11.82
CA ARG A 18 14.90 -14.38 -12.99
C ARG A 18 14.33 -15.57 -13.75
N THR A 19 13.90 -16.61 -13.03
CA THR A 19 13.29 -17.81 -13.63
C THR A 19 11.96 -17.49 -14.31
N ALA A 20 11.12 -16.65 -13.70
CA ALA A 20 9.87 -16.21 -14.31
C ALA A 20 10.10 -15.37 -15.59
N PHE A 21 11.06 -14.45 -15.58
CA PHE A 21 11.42 -13.64 -16.75
C PHE A 21 11.95 -14.52 -17.90
N GLN A 22 12.75 -15.54 -17.60
CA GLN A 22 13.26 -16.52 -18.58
C GLN A 22 12.15 -17.36 -19.23
N LEU A 23 11.15 -17.81 -18.45
CA LEU A 23 10.13 -18.75 -18.92
C LEU A 23 8.89 -18.09 -19.55
N PHE A 24 8.59 -16.83 -19.21
CA PHE A 24 7.33 -16.17 -19.59
C PHE A 24 7.48 -14.76 -20.16
N GLY A 25 8.66 -14.13 -20.09
CA GLY A 25 8.88 -12.76 -20.59
C GLY A 25 8.86 -12.62 -22.11
N ASP A 26 8.81 -13.73 -22.84
CA ASP A 26 8.44 -13.76 -24.26
C ASP A 26 7.04 -13.16 -24.48
N ARG A 27 6.08 -13.50 -23.61
CA ARG A 27 4.67 -13.06 -23.65
C ARG A 27 4.31 -12.00 -22.61
N VAL A 28 4.86 -12.06 -21.40
CA VAL A 28 4.51 -11.17 -20.28
C VAL A 28 5.28 -9.85 -20.39
N LYS A 29 4.53 -8.77 -20.62
CA LYS A 29 5.06 -7.40 -20.82
C LYS A 29 4.78 -6.44 -19.65
N TYR A 30 4.10 -6.92 -18.60
CA TYR A 30 3.80 -6.16 -17.39
C TYR A 30 4.03 -7.05 -16.18
N TRP A 31 4.98 -6.67 -15.33
CA TRP A 31 5.41 -7.45 -14.17
C TRP A 31 5.14 -6.68 -12.87
N ILE A 32 4.27 -7.22 -12.02
CA ILE A 32 4.13 -6.79 -10.62
C ILE A 32 5.04 -7.68 -9.78
N THR A 33 6.04 -7.11 -9.10
CA THR A 33 6.92 -7.89 -8.21
C THR A 33 6.23 -8.24 -6.90
N MET A 34 5.58 -7.25 -6.28
CA MET A 34 4.92 -7.36 -4.98
C MET A 34 3.55 -6.68 -5.07
N ASN A 35 2.57 -7.25 -4.41
CA ASN A 35 1.24 -6.65 -4.24
C ASN A 35 0.99 -6.34 -2.76
N GLU A 36 0.44 -5.17 -2.49
CA GLU A 36 0.10 -4.68 -1.15
C GLU A 36 1.20 -4.87 -0.07
N PRO A 37 2.39 -4.25 -0.19
CA PRO A 37 3.50 -4.41 0.77
C PRO A 37 3.13 -4.13 2.23
N TYR A 38 2.31 -3.11 2.47
CA TYR A 38 1.80 -2.77 3.79
C TYR A 38 1.02 -3.94 4.41
N GLN A 39 0.09 -4.54 3.66
CA GLN A 39 -0.69 -5.69 4.10
C GLN A 39 0.17 -6.94 4.32
N VAL A 40 1.16 -7.21 3.46
CA VAL A 40 2.06 -8.36 3.65
C VAL A 40 2.85 -8.23 4.96
N CYS A 41 3.31 -7.03 5.29
CA CYS A 41 4.21 -6.82 6.43
C CYS A 41 3.49 -6.43 7.72
N ASN A 42 2.62 -5.41 7.72
CA ASN A 42 1.88 -5.02 8.91
C ASN A 42 0.87 -6.11 9.33
N GLN A 43 -0.04 -6.52 8.43
CA GLN A 43 -1.09 -7.49 8.78
C GLN A 43 -0.57 -8.93 8.96
N GLY A 44 0.62 -9.25 8.44
CA GLY A 44 1.23 -10.58 8.50
C GLY A 44 2.32 -10.78 9.57
N TYR A 45 3.12 -9.74 9.86
CA TYR A 45 4.23 -9.81 10.81
C TYR A 45 4.00 -8.99 12.09
N GLY A 46 3.38 -7.81 11.99
CA GLY A 46 3.01 -6.99 13.14
C GLY A 46 1.69 -7.42 13.80
N ASP A 47 0.77 -8.01 13.02
CA ASP A 47 -0.58 -8.39 13.45
C ASP A 47 -0.86 -9.89 13.24
N ILE A 48 -2.10 -10.32 13.48
CA ILE A 48 -2.63 -11.68 13.29
C ILE A 48 -3.68 -11.78 12.16
N VAL A 49 -3.94 -10.69 11.42
CA VAL A 49 -5.01 -10.61 10.41
C VAL A 49 -4.69 -11.39 9.12
N LYS A 50 -3.40 -11.52 8.75
CA LYS A 50 -2.93 -12.32 7.60
C LYS A 50 -1.81 -13.27 8.01
N ALA A 51 -1.60 -14.33 7.22
CA ALA A 51 -0.43 -15.19 7.38
C ALA A 51 0.87 -14.38 7.19
N PRO A 52 1.95 -14.61 7.97
CA PRO A 52 2.14 -15.68 8.95
C PRO A 52 1.56 -15.48 10.37
N MET A 53 0.78 -14.42 10.64
CA MET A 53 0.10 -14.15 11.92
C MET A 53 1.04 -14.04 13.15
N LEU A 54 2.19 -13.37 13.00
CA LEU A 54 3.25 -13.44 14.01
C LEU A 54 3.08 -12.49 15.21
N ASN A 55 2.31 -11.40 15.09
CA ASN A 55 2.10 -10.41 16.16
C ASN A 55 3.39 -9.83 16.79
N ILE A 56 4.49 -9.70 16.02
CA ILE A 56 5.78 -9.17 16.49
C ILE A 56 5.87 -7.69 16.10
N LYS A 57 5.04 -6.89 16.78
CA LYS A 57 4.84 -5.44 16.57
C LYS A 57 6.12 -4.62 16.73
N GLY A 58 6.18 -3.51 15.99
CA GLY A 58 7.24 -2.50 16.07
C GLY A 58 8.62 -2.98 15.58
N VAL A 59 8.70 -4.18 14.98
CA VAL A 59 9.98 -4.83 14.63
C VAL A 59 9.84 -5.67 13.37
N ALA A 60 8.99 -6.70 13.37
CA ALA A 60 8.99 -7.69 12.30
C ALA A 60 8.30 -7.20 11.02
N GLU A 61 7.31 -6.31 11.14
CA GLU A 61 6.71 -5.59 10.02
C GLU A 61 7.73 -4.67 9.33
N TYR A 62 8.58 -3.97 10.08
CA TYR A 62 9.62 -3.09 9.52
C TYR A 62 10.77 -3.87 8.88
N ILE A 63 11.18 -5.00 9.46
CA ILE A 63 12.18 -5.89 8.84
C ILE A 63 11.61 -6.55 7.58
N CYS A 64 10.33 -6.96 7.60
CA CYS A 64 9.61 -7.43 6.41
C CYS A 64 9.59 -6.35 5.32
N ALA A 65 9.19 -5.12 5.66
CA ALA A 65 9.08 -4.00 4.73
C ALA A 65 10.41 -3.75 4.01
N LYS A 66 11.50 -3.60 4.78
CA LYS A 66 12.85 -3.41 4.24
C LYS A 66 13.25 -4.52 3.26
N ASN A 67 13.10 -5.78 3.65
CA ASN A 67 13.51 -6.91 2.81
C ASN A 67 12.63 -7.07 1.57
N LEU A 68 11.34 -6.74 1.66
CA LEU A 68 10.40 -6.76 0.53
C LEU A 68 10.75 -5.67 -0.50
N LEU A 69 11.08 -4.45 -0.05
CA LEU A 69 11.54 -3.37 -0.94
C LEU A 69 12.90 -3.70 -1.60
N LEU A 70 13.85 -4.27 -0.85
CA LEU A 70 15.12 -4.76 -1.41
C LEU A 70 14.91 -5.91 -2.43
N ALA A 71 13.94 -6.79 -2.19
CA ALA A 71 13.57 -7.86 -3.11
C ALA A 71 12.90 -7.32 -4.40
N HIS A 72 12.07 -6.26 -4.30
CA HIS A 72 11.57 -5.51 -5.45
C HIS A 72 12.72 -4.91 -6.27
N ALA A 73 13.62 -4.14 -5.62
CA ALA A 73 14.76 -3.51 -6.29
C ALA A 73 15.66 -4.53 -6.99
N ARG A 74 15.99 -5.66 -6.33
CA ARG A 74 16.77 -6.73 -6.96
C ARG A 74 16.06 -7.35 -8.18
N ALA A 75 14.75 -7.58 -8.10
CA ALA A 75 13.99 -8.09 -9.24
C ALA A 75 13.89 -7.06 -10.38
N TYR A 76 13.80 -5.77 -10.07
CA TYR A 76 13.89 -4.68 -11.04
C TYR A 76 15.23 -4.71 -11.78
N HIS A 77 16.36 -4.70 -11.06
CA HIS A 77 17.71 -4.73 -11.65
C HIS A 77 17.94 -5.96 -12.53
N ILE A 78 17.56 -7.16 -12.04
CA ILE A 78 17.63 -8.40 -12.83
C ILE A 78 16.85 -8.26 -14.14
N TYR A 79 15.67 -7.64 -14.12
CA TYR A 79 14.87 -7.39 -15.33
C TYR A 79 15.51 -6.35 -16.26
N ASP A 80 15.94 -5.23 -15.71
CA ASP A 80 16.48 -4.07 -16.43
C ASP A 80 17.75 -4.44 -17.21
N GLU A 81 18.70 -5.07 -16.52
CA GLU A 81 20.02 -5.45 -17.04
C GLU A 81 19.97 -6.69 -17.94
N GLY A 82 19.14 -7.68 -17.56
CA GLY A 82 19.13 -9.02 -18.18
C GLY A 82 18.08 -9.25 -19.26
N PHE A 83 16.96 -8.51 -19.24
CA PHE A 83 15.77 -8.89 -20.01
C PHE A 83 15.09 -7.73 -20.76
N ARG A 84 15.05 -6.50 -20.22
CA ARG A 84 14.27 -5.39 -20.79
C ARG A 84 14.62 -5.11 -22.26
N SER A 85 15.90 -5.17 -22.61
CA SER A 85 16.43 -4.94 -23.96
C SER A 85 15.99 -5.97 -25.03
N THR A 86 15.42 -7.11 -24.62
CA THR A 86 14.93 -8.17 -25.53
C THR A 86 13.45 -8.50 -25.32
N GLN A 87 12.88 -8.13 -24.18
CA GLN A 87 11.49 -8.43 -23.81
C GLN A 87 10.59 -7.20 -23.86
N GLU A 88 11.14 -5.98 -23.80
CA GLU A 88 10.44 -4.68 -23.93
C GLU A 88 9.29 -4.44 -22.94
N GLY A 89 9.25 -5.19 -21.83
CA GLY A 89 8.20 -5.07 -20.81
C GLY A 89 8.48 -4.00 -19.74
N ALA A 90 7.42 -3.65 -19.02
CA ALA A 90 7.46 -2.85 -17.80
C ALA A 90 7.49 -3.74 -16.55
N ILE A 91 8.16 -3.28 -15.49
CA ILE A 91 8.22 -3.93 -14.19
C ILE A 91 7.98 -2.88 -13.09
N PHE A 92 7.12 -3.20 -12.12
CA PHE A 92 6.58 -2.29 -11.13
C PHE A 92 6.15 -3.02 -9.85
N ILE A 93 5.67 -2.25 -8.89
CA ILE A 93 5.16 -2.71 -7.60
C ILE A 93 3.74 -2.16 -7.42
N SER A 94 2.85 -2.95 -6.84
CA SER A 94 1.43 -2.60 -6.65
C SER A 94 1.19 -2.24 -5.19
N PHE A 95 0.84 -0.97 -4.94
CA PHE A 95 0.60 -0.45 -3.60
C PHE A 95 -0.89 -0.24 -3.35
N SER A 96 -1.38 -0.74 -2.21
CA SER A 96 -2.67 -0.29 -1.68
C SER A 96 -2.57 1.18 -1.27
N ALA A 97 -3.56 1.99 -1.64
CA ALA A 97 -3.55 3.42 -1.40
C ALA A 97 -4.76 3.84 -0.56
N GLN A 98 -4.52 4.52 0.56
CA GLN A 98 -5.55 4.88 1.56
C GLN A 98 -5.44 6.35 2.00
N TRP A 99 -6.35 6.79 2.87
CA TRP A 99 -6.40 8.17 3.35
C TRP A 99 -7.33 8.47 4.51
N TYR A 100 -6.94 9.53 5.21
CA TYR A 100 -7.57 10.03 6.41
C TYR A 100 -7.86 11.52 6.24
N LYS A 101 -9.14 11.91 6.17
CA LYS A 101 -9.55 13.32 6.21
C LYS A 101 -9.55 13.78 7.68
N PRO A 102 -9.11 15.01 8.00
CA PRO A 102 -9.27 15.53 9.36
C PRO A 102 -10.74 15.59 9.80
N ALA A 103 -11.01 15.17 11.04
CA ALA A 103 -12.34 15.18 11.64
C ALA A 103 -12.84 16.60 11.94
N SER A 104 -11.97 17.45 12.47
CA SER A 104 -12.14 18.89 12.67
C SER A 104 -10.95 19.66 12.08
N GLU A 105 -10.99 20.99 12.05
CA GLU A 105 -9.86 21.80 11.55
C GLU A 105 -8.58 21.56 12.36
N ASN A 106 -8.68 21.24 13.66
CA ASN A 106 -7.56 20.92 14.54
C ASN A 106 -6.84 19.62 14.14
N ASP A 107 -7.54 18.67 13.51
CA ASP A 107 -6.96 17.37 13.13
C ASP A 107 -6.20 17.42 11.79
N THR A 108 -6.10 18.60 11.15
CA THR A 108 -5.52 18.77 9.81
C THR A 108 -4.06 18.31 9.74
N GLU A 109 -3.28 18.59 10.78
CA GLU A 109 -1.87 18.19 10.88
C GLU A 109 -1.72 16.67 11.07
N ALA A 110 -2.36 16.09 12.08
CA ALA A 110 -2.34 14.64 12.33
C ALA A 110 -2.90 13.82 11.16
N ALA A 111 -3.88 14.36 10.43
CA ALA A 111 -4.34 13.75 9.18
C ALA A 111 -3.22 13.75 8.15
N ASN A 112 -2.65 14.91 7.81
CA ASN A 112 -1.53 15.03 6.88
C ASN A 112 -0.36 14.08 7.23
N GLU A 113 0.03 14.00 8.50
CA GLU A 113 1.10 13.10 8.97
C GLU A 113 0.80 11.63 8.75
N HIS A 114 -0.35 11.12 9.24
CA HIS A 114 -0.74 9.71 9.06
C HIS A 114 -0.77 9.35 7.58
N ASN A 115 -1.20 10.29 6.75
CA ASN A 115 -1.24 10.10 5.32
C ASN A 115 0.16 9.99 4.71
N ASP A 116 1.06 10.96 4.87
CA ASP A 116 2.43 10.82 4.36
C ASP A 116 3.15 9.61 5.01
N PHE A 117 2.84 9.20 6.25
CA PHE A 117 3.32 7.94 6.86
C PHE A 117 2.88 6.69 6.07
N GLN A 118 1.64 6.65 5.58
CA GLN A 118 1.18 5.61 4.64
C GLN A 118 1.86 5.70 3.26
N TRP A 119 2.35 6.88 2.85
CA TRP A 119 3.15 7.06 1.62
C TRP A 119 4.65 6.78 1.81
N GLN A 120 5.17 6.63 3.04
CA GLN A 120 6.61 6.35 3.27
C GLN A 120 7.15 5.10 2.56
N PHE A 121 6.33 4.07 2.31
CA PHE A 121 6.73 2.90 1.50
C PHE A 121 7.00 3.23 0.02
N ILE A 122 6.36 4.29 -0.47
CA ILE A 122 6.44 4.80 -1.85
C ILE A 122 7.50 5.89 -1.91
N ASP A 123 7.55 6.76 -0.91
CA ASP A 123 8.63 7.73 -0.75
C ASP A 123 9.98 7.00 -0.62
N ALA A 124 10.11 5.92 0.15
CA ALA A 124 11.33 5.12 0.24
C ALA A 124 11.77 4.41 -1.06
N LEU A 125 10.89 4.31 -2.07
CA LEU A 125 11.27 3.87 -3.43
C LEU A 125 11.54 5.02 -4.39
N ILE A 126 11.01 6.22 -4.11
CA ILE A 126 11.16 7.39 -4.97
C ILE A 126 12.26 8.32 -4.45
N GLU A 127 12.66 8.28 -3.18
CA GLU A 127 13.77 9.06 -2.62
C GLU A 127 15.15 8.59 -3.11
N ASP A 128 15.25 7.35 -3.60
CA ASP A 128 16.40 6.86 -4.39
C ASP A 128 16.44 7.48 -5.82
N ILE A 129 15.46 8.35 -6.14
CA ILE A 129 15.26 9.00 -7.46
C ILE A 129 15.08 10.54 -7.33
N SER A 130 14.26 11.05 -6.40
CA SER A 130 14.16 12.47 -5.96
C SER A 130 13.12 12.70 -4.83
N CYS A 131 13.38 13.60 -3.87
CA CYS A 131 12.43 13.94 -2.79
C CYS A 131 11.30 14.89 -3.22
N THR A 132 10.07 14.74 -2.68
CA THR A 132 9.26 15.81 -2.02
C THR A 132 7.87 15.32 -1.57
N GLY A 133 7.42 15.75 -0.36
CA GLY A 133 6.07 15.49 0.18
C GLY A 133 5.02 16.58 -0.19
N GLY A 134 3.76 16.48 0.29
CA GLY A 134 2.73 17.50 -0.06
C GLY A 134 1.23 17.12 -0.11
N ASN A 135 0.86 15.86 0.12
CA ASN A 135 -0.44 15.38 0.64
C ASN A 135 -1.78 15.31 -0.16
N LYS A 136 -2.58 14.36 0.38
CA LYS A 136 -3.83 13.55 0.07
C LYS A 136 -5.13 13.24 1.16
N SER A 137 -5.86 12.82 0.01
CA SER A 137 -7.11 12.20 -0.63
C SER A 137 -7.86 10.84 -0.28
N ALA A 138 -9.18 10.86 0.01
CA ALA A 138 -10.03 10.01 0.93
C ALA A 138 -10.35 8.50 0.92
N LYS A 139 -10.48 7.97 2.17
CA LYS A 139 -11.11 6.70 2.61
C LYS A 139 -11.74 6.71 4.05
N ALA A 140 -11.18 7.42 5.04
CA ALA A 140 -11.64 7.50 6.44
C ALA A 140 -11.51 8.92 7.04
N PHE A 141 -11.93 9.12 8.29
CA PHE A 141 -11.65 10.31 9.11
C PHE A 141 -10.64 10.00 10.21
N LEU A 142 -9.93 11.02 10.71
CA LEU A 142 -8.88 10.88 11.73
C LEU A 142 -8.92 12.00 12.77
N TYR A 143 -8.55 11.67 14.01
CA TYR A 143 -8.30 12.63 15.08
C TYR A 143 -7.06 12.28 15.93
N ARG A 144 -6.48 13.28 16.60
CA ARG A 144 -5.42 13.13 17.62
C ARG A 144 -5.77 13.95 18.86
N ASN A 145 -5.76 13.32 20.04
CA ASN A 145 -5.97 13.97 21.34
C ASN A 145 -5.40 13.09 22.47
N GLU A 146 -5.54 13.52 23.73
CA GLU A 146 -5.01 12.82 24.92
C GLU A 146 -5.42 11.35 25.04
N SER A 147 -6.58 10.93 24.48
CA SER A 147 -7.04 9.54 24.52
C SER A 147 -6.34 8.58 23.55
N VAL A 148 -5.44 9.09 22.70
CA VAL A 148 -4.66 8.30 21.75
C VAL A 148 -3.37 7.76 22.39
N TYR A 149 -2.79 8.48 23.35
CA TYR A 149 -1.55 8.08 24.01
C TYR A 149 -1.75 6.81 24.85
N GLY A 150 -1.05 5.73 24.49
CA GLY A 150 -1.22 4.42 25.11
C GLY A 150 -2.48 3.66 24.68
N TYR A 151 -3.18 4.11 23.62
CA TYR A 151 -4.27 3.33 23.01
C TYR A 151 -3.74 2.07 22.32
N TYR A 152 -2.61 2.19 21.62
CA TYR A 152 -1.93 1.08 20.98
C TYR A 152 -0.89 0.46 21.91
N GLU A 153 -0.54 -0.80 21.63
CA GLU A 153 0.56 -1.49 22.31
C GLU A 153 1.90 -0.93 21.82
N SER A 154 2.78 -0.53 22.73
CA SER A 154 4.10 0.03 22.41
C SER A 154 5.20 -1.04 22.56
N PRO A 155 6.08 -1.23 21.56
CA PRO A 155 6.13 -0.54 20.26
C PRO A 155 5.17 -1.18 19.24
N SER A 156 4.54 -0.38 18.38
CA SER A 156 3.82 -0.86 17.20
C SER A 156 3.61 0.21 16.14
N PHE A 157 3.37 -0.21 14.89
CA PHE A 157 2.98 0.67 13.78
C PHE A 157 1.75 1.57 14.09
N GLY A 158 0.89 1.19 15.04
CA GLY A 158 -0.23 2.03 15.50
C GLY A 158 0.21 3.10 16.52
N ASP A 159 1.14 2.74 17.41
CA ASP A 159 1.78 3.65 18.36
C ASP A 159 2.58 4.73 17.61
N ASP A 160 3.39 4.30 16.61
CA ASP A 160 4.19 5.15 15.73
C ASP A 160 3.36 6.19 14.91
N LEU A 161 2.04 5.95 14.75
CA LEU A 161 1.12 6.84 14.03
C LEU A 161 0.52 7.96 14.90
N GLU A 162 0.52 7.79 16.23
CA GLU A 162 -0.16 8.65 17.22
C GLU A 162 -1.57 9.10 16.80
N ALA A 163 -2.36 8.26 16.13
CA ALA A 163 -3.66 8.69 15.57
C ALA A 163 -4.74 7.60 15.58
N LEU A 164 -5.98 8.04 15.81
CA LEU A 164 -7.17 7.20 15.71
C LEU A 164 -8.00 7.57 14.48
N THR A 165 -8.55 6.53 13.83
CA THR A 165 -9.30 6.68 12.59
C THR A 165 -10.69 6.08 12.75
N TYR A 166 -11.68 6.70 12.12
CA TYR A 166 -13.07 6.24 12.12
C TYR A 166 -13.72 6.44 10.76
N GLN A 167 -14.79 5.70 10.51
CA GLN A 167 -15.62 5.83 9.31
C GLN A 167 -16.99 6.36 9.71
N LYS A 168 -17.56 7.19 8.84
CA LYS A 168 -18.91 7.72 9.00
C LYS A 168 -19.96 6.63 8.80
N SER A 169 -20.95 6.56 9.68
CA SER A 169 -22.05 5.59 9.56
C SER A 169 -23.03 5.94 8.43
N GLU A 170 -23.03 7.18 7.94
CA GLU A 170 -23.78 7.58 6.74
C GLU A 170 -23.09 7.25 5.40
N TRP A 171 -21.93 6.59 5.41
CA TRP A 171 -21.22 6.17 4.19
C TRP A 171 -21.61 4.76 3.77
N ILE A 172 -21.80 4.55 2.46
CA ILE A 172 -22.08 3.21 1.91
C ILE A 172 -20.88 2.29 2.15
N ILE A 173 -21.16 1.16 2.77
CA ILE A 173 -20.23 0.12 3.25
C ILE A 173 -20.30 -1.07 2.29
N ASP A 174 -19.16 -1.70 2.02
CA ASP A 174 -19.10 -2.95 1.25
C ASP A 174 -19.23 -4.19 2.16
N GLU A 175 -19.45 -5.37 1.60
CA GLU A 175 -19.55 -6.62 2.39
C GLU A 175 -18.35 -6.88 3.32
N SER A 176 -17.12 -6.45 2.97
CA SER A 176 -15.95 -6.67 3.82
C SER A 176 -15.89 -5.75 5.06
N GLU A 177 -16.89 -4.89 5.26
CA GLU A 177 -16.93 -3.80 6.25
C GLU A 177 -15.75 -2.82 6.19
N TYR A 178 -14.85 -2.92 5.19
CA TYR A 178 -13.56 -2.22 5.15
C TYR A 178 -13.46 -1.16 4.03
N ILE A 179 -14.16 -1.35 2.92
CA ILE A 179 -14.23 -0.42 1.78
C ILE A 179 -15.43 0.51 1.97
N ARG A 180 -15.29 1.75 1.52
CA ARG A 180 -16.36 2.76 1.53
C ARG A 180 -16.44 3.39 0.15
N TYR A 181 -17.66 3.72 -0.31
CA TYR A 181 -17.86 4.42 -1.58
C TYR A 181 -17.45 5.90 -1.46
N ILE A 182 -16.17 6.19 -1.73
CA ILE A 182 -15.54 7.52 -1.55
C ILE A 182 -14.86 7.96 -2.87
N PRO A 183 -15.61 8.20 -3.96
CA PRO A 183 -15.05 8.48 -5.29
C PRO A 183 -14.25 9.79 -5.34
N TRP A 184 -14.63 10.81 -4.55
CA TRP A 184 -13.88 12.05 -4.39
C TRP A 184 -12.51 11.83 -3.73
N GLY A 185 -12.36 10.74 -2.98
CA GLY A 185 -11.08 10.30 -2.46
C GLY A 185 -10.18 9.77 -3.57
N PHE A 186 -10.71 8.89 -4.42
CA PHE A 186 -9.98 8.37 -5.58
C PHE A 186 -9.61 9.47 -6.61
N HIS A 187 -10.50 10.42 -6.88
CA HIS A 187 -10.15 11.57 -7.74
C HIS A 187 -8.93 12.33 -7.19
N LYS A 188 -9.00 12.76 -5.93
CA LYS A 188 -7.89 13.46 -5.28
C LYS A 188 -6.64 12.56 -5.21
N LEU A 189 -6.79 11.23 -5.12
CA LEU A 189 -5.67 10.27 -4.90
C LEU A 189 -4.67 10.31 -6.05
N LEU A 190 -5.14 10.60 -7.26
CA LEU A 190 -4.29 10.80 -8.44
C LEU A 190 -3.64 12.20 -8.46
N THR A 191 -4.19 13.19 -7.75
CA THR A 191 -3.69 14.58 -7.77
C THR A 191 -2.32 14.77 -7.10
N LYS A 192 -2.04 14.18 -5.93
CA LYS A 192 -0.67 14.19 -5.33
C LYS A 192 0.31 13.38 -6.19
N ILE A 193 -0.13 12.26 -6.79
CA ILE A 193 0.72 11.49 -7.72
C ILE A 193 1.13 12.35 -8.93
N ARG A 194 0.21 13.19 -9.41
CA ARG A 194 0.47 14.20 -10.44
C ARG A 194 1.31 15.40 -9.99
N ARG A 195 1.15 15.88 -8.75
CA ARG A 195 1.78 17.12 -8.26
C ARG A 195 3.16 16.89 -7.62
N ASP A 196 3.26 15.94 -6.71
CA ASP A 196 4.45 15.74 -5.86
C ASP A 196 5.51 14.91 -6.60
N TYR A 197 5.08 13.83 -7.28
CA TYR A 197 5.99 12.82 -7.84
C TYR A 197 6.25 12.98 -9.35
N ASN A 198 6.17 14.21 -9.88
CA ASN A 198 6.41 14.53 -11.29
C ASN A 198 5.48 13.81 -12.32
N ASN A 199 4.25 13.47 -11.92
CA ASN A 199 3.22 12.87 -12.79
C ASN A 199 3.71 11.61 -13.56
N PRO A 200 4.05 10.52 -12.84
CA PRO A 200 4.44 9.27 -13.48
C PRO A 200 3.23 8.59 -14.14
N PRO A 201 3.45 7.67 -15.10
CA PRO A 201 2.39 6.77 -15.56
C PRO A 201 1.83 5.95 -14.40
N ILE A 202 0.50 5.93 -14.25
CA ILE A 202 -0.20 5.17 -13.19
C ILE A 202 -0.99 4.05 -13.85
N ILE A 203 -0.85 2.83 -13.33
CA ILE A 203 -1.75 1.70 -13.62
C ILE A 203 -2.58 1.45 -12.36
N ILE A 204 -3.91 1.40 -12.52
CA ILE A 204 -4.81 1.01 -11.44
C ILE A 204 -4.91 -0.52 -11.46
N THR A 205 -4.18 -1.17 -10.57
CA THR A 205 -4.07 -2.64 -10.50
C THR A 205 -5.30 -3.28 -9.85
N GLU A 206 -5.85 -2.64 -8.82
CA GLU A 206 -7.05 -3.11 -8.10
C GLU A 206 -8.01 -1.96 -7.81
N ASN A 207 -9.30 -2.16 -8.12
CA ASN A 207 -10.38 -1.23 -7.77
C ASN A 207 -11.75 -1.94 -7.83
N GLY A 208 -12.57 -1.83 -6.78
CA GLY A 208 -13.88 -2.49 -6.73
C GLY A 208 -14.57 -2.40 -5.36
N PHE A 209 -15.68 -3.13 -5.24
CA PHE A 209 -16.58 -3.09 -4.08
C PHE A 209 -17.14 -4.49 -3.77
N GLY A 210 -17.08 -4.94 -2.52
CA GLY A 210 -17.67 -6.20 -2.06
C GLY A 210 -19.19 -6.11 -1.95
N THR A 211 -19.90 -7.14 -2.42
CA THR A 211 -21.38 -7.21 -2.41
C THR A 211 -21.79 -8.66 -2.07
N HIS A 212 -22.87 -8.83 -1.30
CA HIS A 212 -23.34 -10.09 -0.69
C HIS A 212 -23.77 -11.23 -1.65
N GLY A 213 -23.28 -11.22 -2.89
CA GLY A 213 -23.51 -12.23 -3.91
C GLY A 213 -24.83 -12.06 -4.69
N GLY A 214 -24.99 -12.93 -5.69
CA GLY A 214 -26.08 -12.86 -6.67
C GLY A 214 -25.61 -12.31 -8.03
N LEU A 215 -26.57 -12.11 -8.93
CA LEU A 215 -26.34 -11.55 -10.28
C LEU A 215 -26.83 -10.10 -10.43
N ASN A 216 -27.58 -9.59 -9.45
CA ASN A 216 -28.04 -8.21 -9.39
C ASN A 216 -27.05 -7.44 -8.50
N ASP A 217 -26.15 -6.70 -9.11
CA ASP A 217 -24.93 -6.16 -8.48
C ASP A 217 -24.90 -4.62 -8.55
N ASP A 218 -26.06 -4.01 -8.31
CA ASP A 218 -26.30 -2.57 -8.53
C ASP A 218 -25.40 -1.67 -7.66
N ASP A 219 -24.95 -2.14 -6.49
CA ASP A 219 -24.02 -1.41 -5.63
C ASP A 219 -22.62 -1.30 -6.27
N ARG A 220 -22.10 -2.39 -6.84
CA ARG A 220 -20.82 -2.37 -7.58
C ARG A 220 -20.93 -1.59 -8.88
N VAL A 221 -22.07 -1.70 -9.57
CA VAL A 221 -22.38 -0.88 -10.75
C VAL A 221 -22.46 0.61 -10.39
N THR A 222 -22.97 0.96 -9.21
CA THR A 222 -23.01 2.35 -8.70
C THR A 222 -21.61 2.83 -8.32
N TYR A 223 -20.83 1.99 -7.63
CA TYR A 223 -19.43 2.27 -7.28
C TYR A 223 -18.58 2.66 -8.50
N TYR A 224 -18.70 1.93 -9.62
CA TYR A 224 -17.96 2.22 -10.85
C TYR A 224 -18.51 3.39 -11.69
N LYS A 225 -19.71 3.92 -11.39
CA LYS A 225 -20.28 5.06 -12.13
C LYS A 225 -19.72 6.42 -11.69
N GLY A 226 -19.26 6.54 -10.43
CA GLY A 226 -18.60 7.73 -9.88
C GLY A 226 -19.51 8.72 -9.16
#